data_AF-A0A6I1N198-F1
#
_entry.id   AF-A0A6I1N198-F1
#
_cell.length_a   1.000
_cell.length_b   1.000
_cell.length_c   1.000
_cell.angle_alpha   90.00
_cell.angle_beta   90.00
_cell.angle_gamma   90.00
#
_symmetry.space_group_name_H-M   'P 1'
#
loop_
_entity.id
_entity.type
_entity.pdbx_description
1 polymer ?
#
loop_
_entity_poly.entity_id
_entity_poly.type
_entity_poly.pdbx_seq_one_letter_code
_entity_poly.pdbx_strand_id
1 'polypeptide(L)'
;MSLVLAPEFVVALASGHDRSAFNCGSDALNRYLKHQARQDADRYVAAPFVLVESDTITVRGFYTLSSSLIPLRELPAKLAKKLPRYNSLPVTLLGRLARDKTIPDKGLGEFLLLNALHRSLVQAPWTLGWSSLS
;
A
#
# COMPACT_ATOMS: atom_id res chain seq x y z
N MET A 1 23.54 4.41 11.22
CA MET A 1 22.96 3.87 9.97
C MET A 1 21.93 4.84 9.43
N SER A 2 21.83 4.96 8.11
CA SER A 2 20.97 5.93 7.44
C SER A 2 19.83 5.23 6.72
N LEU A 3 18.59 5.66 6.96
CA LEU A 3 17.46 5.27 6.13
C LEU A 3 17.70 5.67 4.66
N VAL A 4 17.59 4.70 3.76
CA VAL A 4 17.63 4.92 2.30
C VAL A 4 16.20 4.83 1.74
N LEU A 5 15.78 5.87 1.02
CA LEU A 5 14.48 5.90 0.34
C LEU A 5 14.65 5.40 -1.10
N ALA A 6 14.65 4.08 -1.28
CA ALA A 6 14.77 3.46 -2.59
C ALA A 6 13.72 2.35 -2.78
N PRO A 7 13.11 2.21 -3.98
CA PRO A 7 11.98 1.31 -4.21
C PRO A 7 12.24 -0.16 -3.86
N GLU A 8 13.48 -0.62 -3.96
CA GLU A 8 13.93 -1.98 -3.63
C GLU A 8 13.82 -2.30 -2.13
N PHE A 9 13.85 -1.29 -1.27
CA PHE A 9 13.61 -1.46 0.17
C PHE A 9 12.12 -1.43 0.54
N VAL A 10 11.24 -1.20 -0.44
CA VAL A 10 9.80 -1.36 -0.27
C VAL A 10 9.39 -2.77 -0.70
N VAL A 11 9.06 -3.61 0.27
CA VAL A 11 8.78 -5.04 0.07
C VAL A 11 7.43 -5.44 0.64
N ALA A 12 6.87 -6.56 0.17
CA ALA A 12 5.66 -7.13 0.76
C ALA A 12 5.93 -7.56 2.22
N LEU A 13 4.99 -7.32 3.13
CA LEU A 13 5.16 -7.67 4.54
C LEU A 13 5.29 -9.19 4.75
N ALA A 14 6.47 -9.65 5.16
CA ALA A 14 6.78 -11.01 5.60
C ALA A 14 6.91 -11.13 7.13
N SER A 15 6.93 -12.37 7.64
CA SER A 15 7.10 -12.69 9.07
C SER A 15 8.43 -12.25 9.65
N GLY A 16 9.47 -12.15 8.82
CA GLY A 16 10.82 -11.75 9.24
C GLY A 16 11.01 -10.27 9.52
N HIS A 17 10.00 -9.41 9.27
CA HIS A 17 10.14 -7.97 9.51
C HIS A 17 9.88 -7.60 10.98
N ASP A 18 10.78 -6.80 11.56
CA ASP A 18 10.59 -6.20 12.87
C ASP A 18 9.70 -4.96 12.77
N ARG A 19 8.52 -5.10 13.35
CA ARG A 19 7.46 -4.07 13.44
C ARG A 19 7.14 -3.71 14.89
N SER A 20 7.86 -4.29 15.86
CA SER A 20 7.56 -4.18 17.29
C SER A 20 7.68 -2.75 17.81
N ALA A 21 8.73 -2.04 17.37
CA ALA A 21 9.03 -0.67 17.77
C ALA A 21 8.29 0.40 16.93
N PHE A 22 7.58 0.00 15.86
CA PHE A 22 6.93 0.96 14.94
C PHE A 22 5.96 1.88 15.69
N ASN A 23 6.07 3.18 15.44
CA ASN A 23 5.19 4.18 16.00
C ASN A 23 4.98 5.35 15.04
N CYS A 24 3.78 5.48 14.46
CA CYS A 24 3.40 6.61 13.61
C CYS A 24 2.58 7.69 14.34
N GLY A 25 2.39 7.55 15.65
CA GLY A 25 1.54 8.44 16.46
C GLY A 25 0.04 8.13 16.42
N SER A 26 -0.40 7.19 15.58
CA SER A 26 -1.77 6.66 15.57
C SER A 26 -1.80 5.24 16.11
N ASP A 27 -2.44 5.04 17.26
CA ASP A 27 -2.56 3.71 17.90
C ASP A 27 -3.29 2.70 17.01
N ALA A 28 -4.27 3.16 16.22
CA ALA A 28 -4.99 2.32 15.28
C ALA A 28 -4.04 1.77 14.19
N LEU A 29 -3.20 2.61 13.60
CA LEU A 29 -2.26 2.22 12.55
C LEU A 29 -1.09 1.39 13.13
N ASN A 30 -0.60 1.75 14.31
CA ASN A 30 0.43 0.98 15.03
C ASN A 30 -0.05 -0.45 15.32
N ARG A 31 -1.24 -0.60 15.91
CA ARG A 31 -1.84 -1.91 16.22
C ARG A 31 -2.11 -2.71 14.95
N TYR A 32 -2.62 -2.05 13.91
CA TYR A 32 -2.86 -2.68 12.62
C TYR A 32 -1.59 -3.32 12.07
N LEU A 33 -0.50 -2.54 11.96
CA LEU A 33 0.77 -3.06 11.43
C LEU A 33 1.28 -4.21 12.29
N LYS A 34 1.27 -4.09 13.62
CA LYS A 34 1.84 -5.06 14.56
C LYS A 34 1.08 -6.39 14.62
N HIS A 35 -0.24 -6.36 14.49
CA HIS A 35 -1.06 -7.54 14.79
C HIS A 35 -1.93 -8.03 13.63
N GLN A 36 -2.38 -7.13 12.75
CA GLN A 36 -3.41 -7.46 11.75
C GLN A 36 -2.87 -7.56 10.33
N ALA A 37 -1.93 -6.69 9.93
CA ALA A 37 -1.52 -6.54 8.53
C ALA A 37 -1.12 -7.87 7.85
N ARG A 38 -0.37 -8.73 8.56
CA ARG A 38 0.04 -10.03 8.03
C ARG A 38 -1.15 -10.98 7.80
N GLN A 39 -2.12 -10.98 8.70
CA GLN A 39 -3.33 -11.78 8.55
C GLN A 39 -4.16 -11.31 7.35
N ASP A 40 -4.23 -10.00 7.11
CA ASP A 40 -4.90 -9.46 5.93
C ASP A 40 -4.20 -9.89 4.64
N ALA A 41 -2.87 -9.95 4.63
CA ALA A 41 -2.08 -10.47 3.52
C ALA A 41 -2.36 -11.94 3.26
N ASP A 42 -2.30 -12.77 4.32
CA ASP A 42 -2.51 -14.22 4.24
C ASP A 42 -3.95 -14.58 3.82
N ARG A 43 -4.92 -13.70 4.11
CA ARG A 43 -6.33 -13.84 3.72
C ARG A 43 -6.69 -13.13 2.42
N TYR A 44 -5.71 -12.53 1.72
CA TYR A 44 -5.93 -11.75 0.50
C TYR A 44 -6.92 -10.59 0.65
N VAL A 45 -7.08 -10.06 1.87
CA VAL A 45 -7.95 -8.91 2.17
C VAL A 45 -7.26 -7.61 1.78
N ALA A 46 -5.96 -7.51 2.04
CA ALA A 46 -5.14 -6.38 1.65
C ALA A 46 -3.69 -6.84 1.43
N ALA A 47 -2.96 -6.14 0.56
CA ALA A 47 -1.54 -6.30 0.33
C ALA A 47 -0.75 -5.21 1.08
N PRO A 48 -0.26 -5.48 2.30
CA PRO A 48 0.64 -4.59 3.01
C PRO A 48 2.06 -4.61 2.43
N PHE A 49 2.60 -3.42 2.19
CA PHE A 49 3.99 -3.19 1.81
C PHE A 49 4.67 -2.36 2.89
N VAL A 50 5.93 -2.66 3.17
CA VAL A 50 6.74 -2.01 4.20
C VAL A 50 8.01 -1.45 3.59
N LEU A 51 8.44 -0.28 4.05
CA LEU A 51 9.81 0.18 3.87
C LEU A 51 10.66 -0.36 5.02
N VAL A 52 11.68 -1.13 4.68
CA VAL A 52 12.68 -1.62 5.64
C VAL A 52 13.93 -0.74 5.59
N GLU A 53 14.57 -0.54 6.74
CA GLU A 53 15.87 0.11 6.80
C GLU A 53 16.95 -0.83 6.24
N SER A 54 17.83 -0.30 5.39
CA SER A 54 18.91 -1.04 4.73
C SER A 54 19.71 -1.88 5.72
N ASP A 55 20.02 -3.13 5.34
CA ASP A 55 20.76 -4.10 6.15
C ASP A 55 20.08 -4.50 7.48
N THR A 56 18.80 -4.17 7.65
CA THR A 56 18.00 -4.59 8.81
C THR A 56 16.64 -5.13 8.38
N ILE A 57 15.91 -5.67 9.35
CA ILE A 57 14.51 -6.09 9.18
C ILE A 57 13.52 -5.06 9.72
N THR A 58 14.00 -3.89 10.17
CA THR A 58 13.19 -2.90 10.89
C THR A 58 12.29 -2.13 9.94
N VAL A 59 10.99 -2.12 10.23
CA VAL A 59 9.98 -1.39 9.45
C VAL A 59 9.98 0.09 9.85
N ARG A 60 10.20 0.96 8.86
CA ARG A 60 10.19 2.43 9.02
C ARG A 60 8.96 3.11 8.41
N GLY A 61 8.15 2.38 7.68
CA GLY A 61 6.91 2.87 7.10
C GLY A 61 6.16 1.76 6.40
N PHE A 62 4.88 1.96 6.16
CA PHE A 62 4.07 0.99 5.45
C PHE A 62 2.89 1.63 4.73
N TYR A 63 2.37 0.91 3.75
CA TYR A 63 1.05 1.15 3.19
C TYR A 63 0.32 -0.15 2.85
N THR A 64 -0.96 -0.07 2.55
CA THR A 64 -1.76 -1.23 2.11
C THR A 64 -2.50 -0.93 0.83
N LEU A 65 -2.46 -1.86 -0.13
CA LEU A 65 -3.28 -1.82 -1.34
C LEU A 65 -4.34 -2.93 -1.30
N SER A 66 -5.54 -2.66 -1.80
CA SER A 66 -6.58 -3.69 -1.97
C SER A 66 -7.42 -3.38 -3.21
N SER A 67 -8.00 -4.40 -3.83
CA SER A 67 -8.94 -4.21 -4.94
C SER A 67 -10.34 -3.88 -4.42
N SER A 68 -11.03 -2.95 -5.08
CA SER A 68 -12.41 -2.59 -4.74
C SER A 68 -13.20 -2.21 -5.98
N LEU A 69 -14.52 -2.10 -5.83
CA LEU A 69 -15.45 -1.59 -6.83
C LEU A 69 -16.16 -0.38 -6.26
N ILE A 70 -16.07 0.75 -6.96
CA ILE A 70 -16.81 1.96 -6.59
C ILE A 70 -18.02 2.11 -7.51
N PRO A 71 -19.25 2.18 -6.97
CA PRO A 71 -20.44 2.50 -7.74
C PRO A 71 -20.31 3.87 -8.42
N LEU A 72 -20.69 3.96 -9.70
CA LEU A 72 -20.55 5.21 -10.45
C LEU A 72 -21.37 6.38 -9.87
N ARG A 73 -22.45 6.06 -9.15
CA ARG A 73 -23.28 7.03 -8.41
C ARG A 73 -22.58 7.71 -7.22
N GLU A 74 -21.51 7.10 -6.70
CA GLU A 74 -20.73 7.64 -5.58
C GLU A 74 -19.59 8.55 -6.05
N LEU A 75 -19.35 8.62 -7.37
CA LEU A 75 -18.31 9.47 -7.94
C LEU A 75 -18.81 10.90 -8.13
N PRO A 76 -17.93 11.90 -7.97
CA PRO A 76 -18.24 13.27 -8.34
C PRO A 76 -18.71 13.37 -9.80
N ALA A 77 -19.79 14.11 -10.06
CA ALA A 77 -20.42 14.17 -11.38
C ALA A 77 -19.46 14.57 -12.52
N LYS A 78 -18.43 15.40 -12.22
CA LYS A 78 -17.39 15.79 -13.17
C LYS A 78 -16.52 14.62 -13.63
N LEU A 79 -16.25 13.67 -12.74
CA LEU A 79 -15.45 12.48 -13.01
C LEU A 79 -16.30 11.41 -13.72
N ALA A 80 -17.53 11.18 -13.22
CA ALA A 80 -18.47 10.21 -13.80
C ALA A 80 -18.76 10.47 -15.29
N LYS A 81 -18.86 11.75 -15.70
CA LYS A 81 -19.10 12.13 -17.12
C LYS A 81 -17.98 11.72 -18.09
N LYS A 82 -16.75 11.53 -17.60
CA LYS A 82 -15.59 11.17 -18.42
C LYS A 82 -15.33 9.66 -18.47
N LEU A 83 -16.12 8.87 -17.75
CA LEU A 83 -15.88 7.44 -17.55
C LEU A 83 -16.92 6.59 -18.30
N PRO A 84 -16.58 5.34 -18.65
CA PRO A 84 -17.52 4.41 -19.28
C PRO A 84 -18.79 4.23 -18.43
N ARG A 85 -19.94 4.05 -19.08
CA ARG A 85 -21.25 3.87 -18.43
C ARG A 85 -21.43 2.45 -17.88
N TYR A 86 -20.55 2.01 -16.99
CA TYR A 86 -20.76 0.79 -16.20
C TYR A 86 -21.48 1.14 -14.89
N ASN A 87 -21.96 0.16 -14.11
CA ASN A 87 -22.58 0.46 -12.82
C ASN A 87 -21.53 0.66 -11.70
N SER A 88 -20.34 0.10 -11.89
CA SER A 88 -19.21 0.16 -10.96
C SER A 88 -17.89 0.18 -11.72
N LEU A 89 -16.86 0.78 -11.13
CA LEU A 89 -15.51 0.81 -11.68
C LEU A 89 -14.52 0.08 -10.78
N PRO A 90 -13.62 -0.74 -11.35
CA PRO A 90 -12.52 -1.33 -10.60
C PRO A 90 -11.57 -0.23 -10.15
N VAL A 91 -11.17 -0.28 -8.89
CA VAL A 91 -10.19 0.63 -8.30
C VAL A 91 -9.20 -0.12 -7.43
N THR A 92 -8.00 0.43 -7.32
CA THR A 92 -7.05 0.06 -6.27
C THR A 92 -7.19 1.05 -5.12
N LEU A 93 -7.55 0.54 -3.95
CA LEU A 93 -7.68 1.32 -2.72
C LEU A 93 -6.34 1.37 -1.98
N LEU A 94 -5.82 2.59 -1.78
CA LEU A 94 -4.76 2.86 -0.80
C LEU A 94 -5.41 2.95 0.60
N GLY A 95 -5.51 1.82 1.28
CA GLY A 95 -6.30 1.72 2.51
C GLY A 95 -5.65 2.39 3.73
N ARG A 96 -4.35 2.19 3.91
CA ARG A 96 -3.57 2.70 5.05
C ARG A 96 -2.21 3.15 4.55
N LEU A 97 -1.69 4.22 5.14
CA LEU A 97 -0.36 4.76 4.87
C LEU A 97 0.15 5.38 6.18
N ALA A 98 1.36 5.01 6.58
CA ALA A 98 2.01 5.58 7.76
C ALA A 98 3.53 5.51 7.66
N ARG A 99 4.19 6.54 8.19
CA ARG A 99 5.63 6.54 8.46
C ARG A 99 5.90 6.42 9.95
N ASP A 100 7.05 5.86 10.29
CA ASP A 100 7.57 5.90 11.65
C ASP A 100 7.90 7.36 12.03
N LYS A 101 7.41 7.81 13.18
CA LYS A 101 7.65 9.16 13.70
C LYS A 101 8.95 9.25 14.50
N THR A 102 9.55 8.12 14.86
CA THR A 102 10.81 8.07 15.62
C THR A 102 12.01 8.54 14.79
N ILE A 103 11.84 8.67 13.48
CA ILE A 103 12.84 9.16 12.55
C ILE A 103 12.40 10.50 11.92
N PRO A 104 13.37 11.37 11.56
CA PRO A 104 13.08 12.64 10.91
C PRO A 104 12.31 12.46 9.60
N ASP A 105 11.41 13.41 9.32
CA ASP A 105 10.69 13.44 8.05
C ASP A 105 11.63 13.86 6.93
N LYS A 106 12.04 12.90 6.11
CA LYS A 106 12.93 13.12 4.94
C LYS A 106 12.20 12.85 3.64
N GLY A 107 10.91 13.20 3.55
CA GLY A 107 10.08 12.88 2.39
C GLY A 107 9.60 11.42 2.39
N LEU A 108 9.58 10.78 3.56
CA LEU A 108 9.29 9.36 3.68
C LEU A 108 7.81 9.06 3.38
N GLY A 109 6.90 9.94 3.81
CA GLY A 109 5.48 9.79 3.51
C GLY A 109 5.20 9.90 2.01
N GLU A 110 5.77 10.93 1.37
CA GLU A 110 5.67 11.19 -0.07
C GLU A 110 6.28 10.05 -0.87
N PHE A 111 7.45 9.56 -0.46
CA PHE A 111 8.09 8.42 -1.09
C PHE A 111 7.21 7.16 -1.06
N LEU A 112 6.62 6.84 0.10
CA LEU A 112 5.70 5.70 0.23
C LEU A 112 4.45 5.88 -0.62
N LEU A 113 3.88 7.08 -0.66
CA LEU A 113 2.71 7.40 -1.47
C LEU A 113 3.00 7.23 -2.96
N LEU A 114 4.11 7.81 -3.46
CA LEU A 114 4.53 7.67 -4.85
C LEU A 114 4.82 6.21 -5.21
N ASN A 115 5.46 5.45 -4.30
CA ASN A 115 5.68 4.01 -4.49
C ASN A 115 4.36 3.26 -4.62
N ALA A 116 3.37 3.55 -3.77
CA ALA A 116 2.05 2.91 -3.80
C ALA A 116 1.28 3.24 -5.08
N LEU A 117 1.32 4.50 -5.54
CA LEU A 117 0.70 4.94 -6.80
C LEU A 117 1.36 4.25 -8.00
N HIS A 118 2.70 4.22 -8.03
CA HIS A 118 3.44 3.54 -9.10
C HIS A 118 3.10 2.05 -9.16
N ARG A 119 3.05 1.35 -8.02
CA ARG A 119 2.63 -0.06 -7.98
C ARG A 119 1.20 -0.26 -8.44
N SER A 120 0.29 0.63 -8.05
CA SER A 120 -1.11 0.56 -8.48
C SER A 120 -1.25 0.73 -10.00
N LEU A 121 -0.41 1.57 -10.61
CA LEU A 121 -0.37 1.76 -12.06
C LEU A 121 0.25 0.55 -12.79
N VAL A 122 1.35 -0.01 -12.27
CA VAL A 122 2.08 -1.13 -12.90
C VAL A 122 1.42 -2.49 -12.67
N GLN A 123 0.61 -2.67 -11.63
CA GLN A 123 -0.17 -3.90 -11.42
C GLN A 123 -1.48 -3.93 -12.23
N ALA A 124 -1.96 -2.78 -12.69
CA ALA A 124 -3.17 -2.68 -13.52
C ALA A 124 -3.13 -3.44 -14.87
N PRO A 125 -2.00 -3.50 -15.63
CA PRO A 125 -1.98 -4.09 -16.98
C PRO A 125 -2.23 -5.61 -17.02
N TRP A 126 -1.94 -6.35 -15.94
CA TRP A 126 -2.04 -7.83 -15.95
C TRP A 126 -3.45 -8.38 -15.72
N THR A 127 -4.41 -7.53 -15.36
CA THR A 127 -5.80 -7.97 -15.16
C THR A 127 -6.62 -8.08 -16.46
N LEU A 128 -6.05 -7.68 -17.60
CA LEU A 128 -6.71 -7.76 -18.92
C LEU A 128 -6.08 -8.78 -19.89
N GLY A 129 -5.24 -9.70 -19.40
CA GLY A 129 -4.47 -10.62 -20.24
C GLY A 129 -4.77 -12.11 -20.04
N TRP A 130 -6.05 -12.52 -19.90
CA TRP A 130 -6.41 -13.93 -19.96
C TRP A 130 -6.81 -14.33 -21.39
N SER A 131 -5.82 -14.45 -22.29
CA SER A 131 -5.98 -15.18 -23.57
C SER A 131 -4.66 -15.33 -24.34
N SER A 132 -3.66 -16.00 -23.79
CA SER A 132 -2.65 -16.68 -24.63
C SER A 132 -1.74 -17.59 -23.79
N LEU A 133 -2.26 -18.72 -23.32
CA LEU A 133 -1.47 -19.94 -23.12
C LEU A 133 -2.41 -21.15 -23.32
N SER A 134 -2.50 -21.56 -24.58
CA SER A 134 -2.77 -22.93 -25.03
C SER A 134 -1.62 -23.31 -25.94
#